data_AF-A0A7U6KQB2-F1
#
_entry.id   AF-A0A7U6KQB2-F1
#
_cell.length_a   1.000
_cell.length_b   1.000
_cell.length_c   1.000
_cell.angle_alpha   90.00
_cell.angle_beta   90.00
_cell.angle_gamma   90.00
#
_symmetry.space_group_name_H-M   'P 1'
#
loop_
_entity.id
_entity.type
_entity.pdbx_description
1 polymer ?
#
loop_
_entity_poly.entity_id
_entity_poly.type
_entity_poly.pdbx_seq_one_letter_code
_entity_poly.pdbx_strand_id
1 'polypeptide(L)'
;MVPIVPDEARTFGLEGMFRQLGIYSAVGQKYTPEDSEALMGYKEAIDGHMLEEGINEAGAMSTWIALATSYSVNALPMIPMYIYYSMFGFQRIGDLAWAAGDCQAQGFIRGYCGSYDFEW
;
A
#
# COMPACT_ATOMS: atom_id res chain seq x y z
N MET A 1 7.44 8.70 5.28
CA MET A 1 7.35 7.75 4.15
C MET A 1 6.15 6.88 4.40
N VAL A 2 5.25 6.74 3.42
CA VAL A 2 3.98 6.02 3.58
C VAL A 2 3.97 4.85 2.60
N PRO A 3 4.22 3.61 3.05
CA PRO A 3 4.10 2.43 2.20
C PRO A 3 2.63 2.07 2.00
N ILE A 4 2.25 1.76 0.76
CA ILE A 4 0.89 1.38 0.36
C ILE A 4 0.98 0.04 -0.38
N VAL A 5 0.17 -0.92 0.05
CA VAL A 5 0.14 -2.28 -0.51
C VAL A 5 -1.31 -2.74 -0.71
N PRO A 6 -1.65 -3.32 -1.88
CA PRO A 6 -2.93 -3.99 -2.09
C PRO A 6 -2.79 -5.48 -1.73
N ASP A 7 -3.22 -5.87 -0.52
CA ASP A 7 -3.41 -7.24 0.03
C ASP A 7 -2.19 -8.20 0.08
N GLU A 8 -1.27 -8.13 -0.89
CA GLU A 8 -0.17 -9.08 -1.08
C GLU A 8 1.11 -8.67 -0.31
N ALA A 9 0.89 -8.07 0.85
CA ALA A 9 1.86 -7.78 1.90
C ALA A 9 2.96 -8.84 2.08
N ARG A 10 2.55 -10.11 2.20
CA ARG A 10 3.43 -11.26 2.46
C ARG A 10 4.29 -11.61 1.25
N THR A 11 3.72 -11.54 0.05
CA THR A 11 4.40 -11.95 -1.18
C THR A 11 5.52 -10.99 -1.58
N PHE A 12 5.41 -9.71 -1.18
CA PHE A 12 6.46 -8.71 -1.41
C PHE A 12 7.59 -8.76 -0.39
N GLY A 13 7.57 -9.72 0.55
CA GLY A 13 8.56 -9.84 1.62
C GLY A 13 8.54 -8.63 2.57
N LEU A 14 7.43 -7.89 2.61
CA LEU A 14 7.28 -6.69 3.43
C LEU A 14 6.98 -7.04 4.90
N GLU A 15 6.83 -8.32 5.27
CA GLU A 15 6.56 -8.83 6.63
C GLU A 15 7.46 -8.21 7.72
N GLY A 16 8.73 -7.93 7.42
CA GLY A 16 9.63 -7.24 8.35
C GLY A 16 9.26 -5.78 8.63
N MET A 17 8.68 -5.07 7.67
CA MET A 17 8.19 -3.70 7.81
C MET A 17 6.88 -3.61 8.59
N PHE A 18 5.99 -4.61 8.48
CA PHE A 18 4.73 -4.66 9.24
C PHE A 18 4.94 -4.59 10.75
N ARG A 19 5.97 -5.27 11.26
CA ARG A 19 6.31 -5.28 12.69
C ARG A 19 6.82 -3.94 13.19
N GLN A 20 7.53 -3.17 12.35
CA GLN A 20 8.12 -1.89 12.73
C GLN A 20 7.18 -0.70 12.52
N LEU A 21 6.44 -0.67 11.42
CA LEU A 21 5.62 0.48 11.01
C LEU A 21 4.15 0.34 11.39
N GLY A 22 3.66 -0.88 11.59
CA GLY A 22 2.25 -1.18 11.86
C GLY A 22 1.32 -0.88 10.68
N ILE A 23 0.22 -1.62 10.59
CA ILE A 23 -0.84 -1.36 9.61
C ILE A 23 -1.76 -0.29 10.17
N TYR A 24 -2.04 0.75 9.39
CA TYR A 24 -3.03 1.76 9.73
C TYR A 24 -4.43 1.15 9.65
N SER A 25 -5.13 1.12 10.78
CA SER A 25 -6.54 0.74 10.84
C SER A 25 -7.29 1.81 11.62
N ALA A 26 -8.19 2.54 10.93
CA ALA A 26 -9.00 3.60 11.53
C ALA A 26 -9.90 3.11 12.67
N VAL A 27 -10.18 1.79 12.70
CA VAL A 27 -11.09 1.16 13.67
C VAL A 27 -10.33 0.41 14.78
N GLY A 28 -9.00 0.40 14.72
CA GLY A 28 -8.13 -0.40 15.57
C GLY A 28 -8.25 -1.92 15.30
N GLN A 29 -7.42 -2.69 15.99
CA GLN A 29 -7.41 -4.15 15.86
C GLN A 29 -8.68 -4.75 16.49
N LYS A 30 -9.67 -5.10 15.65
CA LYS A 30 -10.95 -5.70 16.07
C LYS A 30 -10.93 -7.22 16.15
N TYR A 31 -9.83 -7.86 15.75
CA TYR A 31 -9.69 -9.31 15.72
C TYR A 31 -8.37 -9.74 16.35
N THR A 32 -8.40 -10.81 17.13
CA THR A 32 -7.20 -11.54 17.55
C THR A 32 -6.69 -12.32 16.35
N PRO A 33 -5.55 -11.94 15.74
CA PRO A 33 -5.04 -12.61 14.56
C PRO A 33 -4.78 -14.09 14.88
N GLU A 34 -5.21 -14.99 14.00
CA GLU A 34 -4.94 -16.44 14.17
C GLU A 34 -3.44 -16.73 14.27
N ASP A 35 -2.60 -15.86 13.69
CA ASP A 35 -1.13 -15.94 13.71
C ASP A 35 -0.49 -15.25 14.95
N SER A 36 -1.19 -15.14 16.07
CA SER A 36 -0.60 -14.54 17.29
C SER A 36 0.59 -15.32 17.87
N GLU A 37 0.70 -16.64 17.57
CA GLU A 37 1.81 -17.51 17.97
C GLU A 37 2.92 -17.63 16.90
N ALA A 38 2.70 -17.16 15.68
CA ALA A 38 3.76 -17.09 14.68
C ALA A 38 4.66 -15.87 14.98
N LEU A 39 5.97 -16.00 14.75
CA LEU A 39 6.99 -14.93 14.94
C LEU A 39 6.69 -13.62 14.17
N MET A 40 5.66 -13.63 13.31
CA MET A 40 5.26 -12.66 12.29
C MET A 40 3.79 -12.22 12.48
N GLY A 41 3.37 -11.98 13.72
CA GLY A 41 2.00 -11.52 14.01
C GLY A 41 1.69 -10.12 13.45
N TYR A 42 0.52 -9.96 12.81
CA TYR A 42 0.00 -8.69 12.35
C TYR A 42 -0.39 -7.79 13.52
N LYS A 43 0.09 -6.53 13.50
CA LYS A 43 -0.30 -5.51 14.46
C LYS A 43 -0.94 -4.35 13.72
N GLU A 44 -2.25 -4.22 13.87
CA GLU A 44 -3.00 -3.07 13.42
C GLU A 44 -2.99 -2.01 14.51
N ALA A 45 -2.64 -0.78 14.16
CA ALA A 45 -2.64 0.35 15.07
C ALA A 45 -3.24 1.57 14.39
N ILE A 46 -3.89 2.43 15.17
CA ILE A 46 -4.37 3.73 14.67
C ILE A 46 -3.18 4.62 14.26
N ASP A 47 -2.01 4.41 14.90
CA ASP A 47 -0.74 5.07 14.57
C ASP A 47 0.10 4.27 13.54
N GLY A 48 -0.49 3.27 12.89
CA GLY A 48 0.16 2.53 11.82
C GLY A 48 0.52 3.47 10.66
N HIS A 49 1.71 3.31 10.11
CA HIS A 49 2.18 4.16 9.01
C HIS A 49 1.97 3.51 7.64
N MET A 50 1.66 2.20 7.61
CA MET A 50 1.44 1.45 6.38
C MET A 50 -0.05 1.38 6.03
N LEU A 51 -0.39 1.61 4.76
CA LEU A 51 -1.77 1.54 4.28
C LEU A 51 -1.99 0.23 3.51
N GLU A 52 -3.01 -0.51 3.91
CA GLU A 52 -3.43 -1.76 3.28
C GLU A 52 -4.86 -1.61 2.77
N GLU A 53 -5.01 -1.64 1.44
CA GLU A 53 -6.27 -1.29 0.75
C GLU A 53 -7.03 -2.55 0.26
N GLY A 54 -6.52 -3.75 0.57
CA GLY A 54 -7.04 -5.03 0.09
C GLY A 54 -6.93 -5.19 -1.43
N ILE A 55 -7.77 -6.07 -2.01
CA ILE A 55 -7.83 -6.34 -3.47
C ILE A 55 -8.53 -5.17 -4.19
N ASN A 56 -7.90 -4.00 -4.17
CA ASN A 56 -8.40 -2.80 -4.81
C ASN A 56 -7.23 -1.89 -5.26
N GLU A 57 -6.69 -2.17 -6.44
CA GLU A 57 -5.56 -1.43 -7.00
C GLU A 57 -5.95 0.01 -7.38
N ALA A 58 -7.21 0.23 -7.78
CA ALA A 58 -7.74 1.57 -8.05
C ALA A 58 -7.85 2.41 -6.78
N GLY A 59 -8.27 1.79 -5.66
CA GLY A 59 -8.26 2.39 -4.33
C GLY A 59 -6.84 2.75 -3.89
N ALA A 60 -5.92 1.78 -3.95
CA ALA A 60 -4.53 2.01 -3.57
C ALA A 60 -3.84 3.09 -4.40
N MET A 61 -4.12 3.16 -5.71
CA MET A 61 -3.62 4.23 -6.57
C MET A 61 -4.22 5.59 -6.20
N SER A 62 -5.52 5.65 -5.90
CA SER A 62 -6.17 6.91 -5.49
C SER A 62 -5.60 7.44 -4.17
N THR A 63 -5.37 6.55 -3.20
CA THR A 63 -4.70 6.86 -1.94
C THR A 63 -3.27 7.34 -2.19
N TRP A 64 -2.54 6.72 -3.12
CA TRP A 64 -1.22 7.18 -3.53
C TRP A 64 -1.25 8.59 -4.13
N ILE A 65 -2.20 8.91 -5.01
CA ILE A 65 -2.35 10.25 -5.60
C ILE A 65 -2.62 11.30 -4.51
N ALA A 66 -3.52 11.01 -3.57
CA ALA A 66 -3.85 11.92 -2.47
C ALA A 66 -2.63 12.24 -1.60
N LEU A 67 -1.81 11.23 -1.29
CA LEU A 67 -0.58 11.42 -0.53
C LEU A 67 0.50 12.12 -1.36
N ALA A 68 0.62 11.80 -2.64
CA ALA A 68 1.62 12.34 -3.56
C ALA A 68 1.36 13.80 -3.92
N THR A 69 0.15 14.30 -3.71
CA THR A 69 -0.26 15.69 -3.92
C THR A 69 -0.41 16.49 -2.62
N SER A 70 -0.24 15.84 -1.47
CA SER A 70 -0.37 16.45 -0.14
C SER A 70 0.60 17.62 0.08
N TYR A 71 1.75 17.62 -0.63
CA TYR A 71 2.69 18.75 -0.62
C TYR A 71 2.04 20.07 -1.08
N SER A 72 1.08 20.00 -2.00
CA SER A 72 0.38 21.16 -2.55
C SER A 72 -0.93 21.42 -1.81
N VAL A 73 -1.72 20.36 -1.57
CA VAL A 73 -3.07 20.48 -0.99
C VAL A 73 -3.02 20.82 0.50
N ASN A 74 -2.13 20.18 1.26
CA ASN A 74 -2.07 20.29 2.72
C ASN A 74 -0.79 20.99 3.22
N ALA A 75 0.05 21.50 2.31
CA ALA A 75 1.38 22.04 2.61
C ALA A 75 2.27 21.09 3.45
N LEU A 76 2.02 19.78 3.35
CA LEU A 76 2.72 18.74 4.11
C LEU A 76 3.31 17.73 3.12
N PRO A 77 4.63 17.78 2.83
CA PRO A 77 5.23 16.87 1.89
C PRO A 77 5.25 15.45 2.46
N MET A 78 4.49 14.56 1.82
CA MET A 78 4.49 13.13 2.10
C MET A 78 5.14 12.39 0.94
N ILE A 79 5.86 11.31 1.24
CA ILE A 79 6.52 10.47 0.23
C ILE A 79 5.80 9.12 0.23
N PRO A 80 4.80 8.91 -0.64
CA PRO A 80 4.11 7.64 -0.76
C PRO A 80 4.89 6.65 -1.64
N MET A 81 4.86 5.38 -1.26
CA MET A 81 5.45 4.27 -2.00
C MET A 81 4.39 3.19 -2.22
N TYR A 82 3.92 3.06 -3.46
CA TYR A 82 2.92 2.08 -3.84
C TYR A 82 3.61 0.84 -4.44
N ILE A 83 3.39 -0.32 -3.84
CA ILE A 83 3.98 -1.61 -4.25
C ILE A 83 2.84 -2.56 -4.59
N TYR A 84 2.85 -3.12 -5.80
CA TYR A 84 1.77 -3.97 -6.32
C TYR A 84 2.33 -4.89 -7.42
N TYR A 85 1.58 -5.90 -7.85
CA TYR A 85 2.01 -6.71 -8.99
C TYR A 85 2.05 -5.92 -10.30
N SER A 86 3.17 -6.01 -11.01
CA SER A 86 3.41 -5.26 -12.25
C SER A 86 2.28 -5.42 -13.29
N MET A 87 1.65 -6.60 -13.36
CA MET A 87 0.52 -6.88 -14.26
C MET A 87 -0.72 -6.00 -13.99
N PHE A 88 -0.98 -5.63 -12.74
CA PHE A 88 -2.12 -4.81 -12.33
C PHE A 88 -1.79 -3.31 -12.19
N GLY A 89 -0.67 -2.88 -12.78
CA GLY A 89 -0.29 -1.47 -12.84
C GLY A 89 -1.01 -0.71 -13.95
N PHE A 90 -0.22 -0.16 -14.88
CA PHE A 90 -0.73 0.70 -15.94
C PHE A 90 -1.85 0.11 -16.80
N GLN A 91 -1.96 -1.23 -16.88
CA GLN A 91 -3.07 -1.87 -17.58
C GLN A 91 -4.41 -1.68 -16.86
N ARG A 92 -4.43 -1.68 -15.52
CA ARG A 92 -5.65 -1.63 -14.71
C ARG A 92 -5.93 -0.23 -14.15
N ILE A 93 -4.88 0.52 -13.83
CA ILE A 93 -4.97 1.88 -13.26
C ILE A 93 -4.37 2.94 -14.21
N GLY A 94 -4.36 2.69 -15.52
CA GLY A 94 -3.75 3.58 -16.51
C GLY A 94 -4.34 4.98 -16.54
N ASP A 95 -5.67 5.10 -16.44
CA ASP A 95 -6.35 6.40 -16.42
C ASP A 95 -6.02 7.19 -15.13
N LEU A 96 -5.93 6.50 -14.00
CA LEU A 96 -5.50 7.09 -12.73
C LEU A 96 -4.02 7.51 -12.76
N ALA A 97 -3.16 6.74 -13.44
CA ALA A 97 -1.76 7.12 -13.65
C ALA A 97 -1.63 8.36 -14.54
N TRP A 98 -2.50 8.50 -15.55
CA TRP A 98 -2.57 9.69 -16.36
C TRP A 98 -3.03 10.91 -15.54
N ALA A 99 -4.12 10.77 -14.79
CA ALA A 99 -4.62 11.80 -13.89
C ALA A 99 -3.58 12.20 -12.84
N ALA A 100 -2.80 11.25 -12.33
CA ALA A 100 -1.70 11.53 -11.40
C ALA A 100 -0.62 12.43 -12.01
N GLY A 101 -0.33 12.25 -13.30
CA GLY A 101 0.59 13.11 -14.05
C GLY A 101 0.06 14.54 -14.16
N ASP A 102 -1.23 14.71 -14.45
CA ASP A 102 -1.89 16.02 -14.50
C ASP A 102 -1.88 16.71 -13.12
N CYS A 103 -2.11 15.95 -12.06
CA CYS A 103 -2.04 16.43 -10.68
C CYS A 103 -0.61 16.69 -10.16
N GLN A 104 0.44 16.49 -10.98
CA GLN A 104 1.84 16.61 -10.58
C GLN A 104 2.20 15.77 -9.34
N ALA A 105 1.63 14.56 -9.25
CA ALA A 105 1.88 13.65 -8.13
C ALA A 105 3.38 13.32 -7.98
N GLN A 106 3.92 13.51 -6.78
CA GLN A 106 5.30 13.17 -6.44
C GLN A 106 5.37 11.96 -5.51
N GLY A 107 5.91 10.84 -6.01
CA GLY A 107 6.02 9.61 -5.22
C GLY A 107 6.66 8.46 -5.99
N PHE A 108 6.67 7.28 -5.37
CA PHE A 108 7.22 6.07 -5.98
C PHE A 108 6.13 5.03 -6.24
N ILE A 109 6.17 4.45 -7.43
CA ILE A 109 5.31 3.36 -7.89
C ILE A 109 6.26 2.21 -8.25
N ARG A 110 6.09 1.04 -7.61
CA ARG A 110 6.95 -0.12 -7.80
C ARG A 110 6.12 -1.35 -8.15
N GLY A 111 6.19 -1.75 -9.41
CA GLY A 111 5.68 -3.05 -9.85
C GLY A 111 6.61 -4.17 -9.40
N TYR A 112 6.10 -5.12 -8.64
CA TYR A 112 6.79 -6.37 -8.32
C TYR A 112 6.44 -7.41 -9.38
N CYS A 113 7.46 -8.13 -9.86
CA CYS A 113 7.27 -9.26 -10.76
C CYS A 113 7.59 -10.53 -9.95
N GLY A 114 6.57 -11.18 -9.43
CA GLY A 114 6.71 -12.50 -8.83
C GLY A 114 6.75 -13.55 -9.94
N SER A 115 7.75 -14.42 -9.93
CA SER A 115 7.83 -15.56 -10.83
C SER A 115 7.23 -16.81 -10.18
N TYR A 116 5.91 -16.92 -9.99
CA TYR A 116 5.28 -18.21 -9.61
C TYR A 116 3.84 -18.36 -10.13
N ASP A 117 3.55 -19.61 -10.50
CA ASP A 117 2.32 -20.17 -11.07
C ASP A 117 1.07 -19.89 -10.21
N PHE A 118 0.00 -19.48 -10.88
CA PHE A 118 -1.37 -19.49 -10.35
C PHE A 118 -1.85 -20.94 -10.26
N GLU A 119 -1.82 -21.56 -9.08
CA GLU A 119 -2.68 -22.70 -8.77
C GLU A 119 -3.96 -22.18 -8.10
N TRP A 120 -5.10 -22.44 -8.77
CA TRP A 120 -6.46 -22.25 -8.24
C TRP A 120 -6.89 -23.45 -7.41
#